data_AF-A0A2V6U5W5-F1
#
_entry.id   AF-A0A2V6U5W5-F1
#
_cell.length_a   1.000
_cell.length_b   1.000
_cell.length_c   1.000
_cell.angle_alpha   90.00
_cell.angle_beta   90.00
_cell.angle_gamma   90.00
#
_symmetry.space_group_name_H-M   'P 1'
#
loop_
_entity.id
_entity.type
_entity.pdbx_description
1 polymer ?
#
loop_
_entity_poly.entity_id
_entity_poly.type
_entity_poly.pdbx_seq_one_letter_code
_entity_poly.pdbx_strand_id
1 'polypeptide(L)'
;MNRALPALALAAFVATGCASRGDVRRMQDDVAALRASVTDLRHAHELSTRELVRMAGELRALDARNAELQAALGEHAAETARLRARLDTAEQDLREAKAPRASQPPVTAPVPSAAAPAPAAPPPRPETRRPDEAEQAYNAALTLFRAREHGQAVLDLLDFIAKYPTHRLAPSAQYWIGEAYYLQRDYRQALLEFQRVLEMAPTSPKAADALLRIGLSYTNLRDDTRALQAWQRVVREYPATESAGRARALLRAHAARRP
;
A
#
# COMPACT_ATOMS: atom_id res chain seq x y z
N MET A 1 -52.84 97.17 -19.17
CA MET A 1 -53.39 95.81 -19.11
C MET A 1 -52.28 94.83 -19.44
N ASN A 2 -52.05 93.86 -18.55
CA ASN A 2 -51.52 92.49 -18.72
C ASN A 2 -50.25 92.24 -19.56
N ARG A 3 -49.34 91.30 -19.25
CA ARG A 3 -48.90 90.44 -18.12
C ARG A 3 -48.12 89.31 -18.83
N ALA A 4 -46.94 88.93 -18.30
CA ALA A 4 -46.30 87.60 -18.44
C ALA A 4 -45.75 87.25 -19.87
N LEU A 5 -44.58 86.65 -20.09
CA LEU A 5 -43.81 85.61 -19.38
C LEU A 5 -42.30 85.71 -19.68
N PRO A 6 -41.41 85.44 -18.70
CA PRO A 6 -40.12 84.81 -18.90
C PRO A 6 -40.22 83.28 -18.71
N ALA A 7 -39.14 82.55 -19.02
CA ALA A 7 -38.90 81.12 -18.71
C ALA A 7 -39.39 80.09 -19.75
N LEU A 8 -38.56 79.87 -20.77
CA LEU A 8 -38.56 78.63 -21.54
C LEU A 8 -37.11 78.24 -21.88
N ALA A 9 -36.28 78.11 -20.86
CA ALA A 9 -34.90 77.66 -21.00
C ALA A 9 -34.40 76.93 -19.72
N LEU A 10 -35.18 76.00 -19.16
CA LEU A 10 -34.67 75.14 -18.09
C LEU A 10 -35.50 73.87 -17.88
N ALA A 11 -35.62 72.99 -18.89
CA ALA A 11 -36.30 71.71 -18.67
C ALA A 11 -35.92 70.58 -19.64
N ALA A 12 -34.69 70.52 -20.16
CA ALA A 12 -34.28 69.45 -21.08
C ALA A 12 -33.05 68.63 -20.65
N PHE A 13 -32.47 68.88 -19.46
CA PHE A 13 -31.26 68.17 -19.00
C PHE A 13 -31.49 67.10 -17.90
N VAL A 14 -32.74 66.76 -17.58
CA VAL A 14 -33.05 65.83 -16.48
C VAL A 14 -33.41 64.40 -16.97
N ALA A 15 -33.59 64.18 -18.27
CA ALA A 15 -34.05 62.89 -18.79
C ALA A 15 -32.94 61.84 -19.07
N THR A 16 -31.66 62.23 -19.13
CA THR A 16 -30.53 61.28 -19.36
C THR A 16 -30.00 60.62 -18.07
N GLY A 17 -30.45 61.07 -16.89
CA GLY A 17 -29.91 60.63 -15.60
C GLY A 17 -30.43 59.29 -15.08
N CYS A 18 -31.46 58.69 -15.68
CA CYS A 18 -32.05 57.44 -15.18
C CYS A 18 -31.35 56.19 -15.73
N ALA A 19 -30.83 56.23 -16.96
CA ALA A 19 -30.07 55.12 -17.54
C ALA A 19 -28.70 54.96 -16.85
N SER A 20 -27.95 56.06 -16.68
CA SER A 20 -26.60 56.01 -16.07
C SER A 20 -26.60 55.68 -14.58
N ARG A 21 -27.66 56.04 -13.82
CA ARG A 21 -27.77 55.67 -12.39
C ARG A 21 -27.93 54.17 -12.18
N GLY A 22 -28.60 53.48 -13.10
CA GLY A 22 -28.73 52.02 -13.05
C GLY A 22 -27.38 51.34 -13.29
N ASP A 23 -26.63 51.82 -14.29
CA ASP A 23 -25.32 51.27 -14.63
C ASP A 23 -24.26 51.55 -13.56
N VAL A 24 -24.28 52.74 -12.94
CA VAL A 24 -23.39 53.06 -11.80
C VAL A 24 -23.69 52.19 -10.58
N ARG A 25 -24.96 51.90 -10.28
CA ARG A 25 -25.34 50.99 -9.19
C ARG A 25 -24.89 49.56 -9.45
N ARG A 26 -25.11 49.06 -10.67
CA ARG A 26 -24.59 47.73 -11.08
C ARG A 26 -23.09 47.64 -10.95
N MET A 27 -22.35 48.66 -11.41
CA MET A 27 -20.89 48.71 -11.27
C MET A 27 -20.45 48.72 -9.80
N GLN A 28 -21.18 49.40 -8.91
CA GLN A 28 -20.90 49.41 -7.47
C GLN A 28 -21.15 48.03 -6.83
N ASP A 29 -22.25 47.38 -7.22
CA ASP A 29 -22.59 46.02 -6.77
C ASP A 29 -21.56 44.99 -7.26
N ASP A 30 -21.13 45.10 -8.51
CA ASP A 30 -20.09 44.23 -9.12
C ASP A 30 -18.74 44.43 -8.42
N VAL A 31 -18.36 45.67 -8.11
CA VAL A 31 -17.13 45.96 -7.35
C VAL A 31 -17.22 45.41 -5.92
N ALA A 32 -18.38 45.49 -5.28
CA ALA A 32 -18.60 44.91 -3.96
C ALA A 32 -18.50 43.38 -4.00
N ALA A 33 -19.10 42.74 -5.01
CA ALA A 33 -19.03 41.29 -5.24
C ALA A 33 -17.59 40.83 -5.52
N LEU A 34 -16.86 41.53 -6.38
CA LEU A 34 -15.45 41.25 -6.67
C LEU A 34 -14.58 41.36 -5.42
N ARG A 35 -14.80 42.39 -4.58
CA ARG A 35 -14.08 42.54 -3.31
C ARG A 35 -14.37 41.39 -2.34
N ALA A 36 -15.62 40.94 -2.27
CA ALA A 36 -15.99 39.78 -1.48
C ALA A 36 -15.27 38.52 -1.99
N SER A 37 -15.34 38.23 -3.30
CA SER A 37 -14.66 37.08 -3.91
C SER A 37 -13.14 37.09 -3.70
N VAL A 38 -12.48 38.25 -3.78
CA VAL A 38 -11.04 38.35 -3.51
C VAL A 38 -10.73 38.05 -2.03
N THR A 39 -11.59 38.46 -1.11
CA THR A 39 -11.44 38.19 0.33
C THR A 39 -11.62 36.71 0.65
N ASP A 40 -12.60 36.08 0.01
CA ASP A 40 -12.85 34.63 0.12
C ASP A 40 -11.68 33.83 -0.45
N LEU A 41 -11.17 34.21 -1.62
CA LEU A 41 -10.02 33.56 -2.24
C LEU A 41 -8.76 33.68 -1.38
N ARG A 42 -8.53 34.84 -0.76
CA ARG A 42 -7.43 35.04 0.19
C ARG A 42 -7.57 34.15 1.41
N HIS A 43 -8.77 34.06 2.01
CA HIS A 43 -9.02 33.15 3.12
C HIS A 43 -8.78 31.69 2.74
N ALA A 44 -9.28 31.26 1.58
CA ALA A 44 -9.06 29.91 1.08
C ALA A 44 -7.57 29.62 0.84
N HIS A 45 -6.82 30.60 0.35
CA HIS A 45 -5.38 30.50 0.14
C HIS A 45 -4.61 30.42 1.48
N GLU A 46 -4.98 31.22 2.48
CA GLU A 46 -4.39 31.15 3.82
C GLU A 46 -4.63 29.79 4.48
N LEU A 47 -5.85 29.25 4.37
CA LEU A 47 -6.18 27.91 4.88
C LEU A 47 -5.33 26.84 4.19
N SER A 48 -5.24 26.91 2.86
CA SER A 48 -4.42 25.98 2.08
C SER A 48 -2.94 26.07 2.46
N THR A 49 -2.42 27.27 2.70
CA THR A 49 -1.03 27.50 3.12
C THR A 49 -0.78 26.92 4.50
N ARG A 50 -1.71 27.08 5.45
CA ARG A 50 -1.60 26.48 6.80
C ARG A 50 -1.57 24.96 6.72
N GLU A 51 -2.41 24.36 5.89
CA GLU A 51 -2.40 22.91 5.67
C GLU A 51 -1.09 22.43 5.03
N LEU A 52 -0.53 23.16 4.07
CA LEU A 52 0.78 22.85 3.47
C LEU A 52 1.90 22.88 4.52
N VAL A 53 1.89 23.87 5.42
CA VAL A 53 2.87 23.96 6.52
C VAL A 53 2.70 22.80 7.50
N ARG A 54 1.46 22.43 7.84
CA ARG A 54 1.17 21.27 8.70
C ARG A 54 1.71 19.98 8.08
N MET A 55 1.38 19.72 6.81
CA MET A 55 1.84 18.54 6.08
C MET A 55 3.37 18.52 5.94
N ALA A 56 4.01 19.66 5.68
CA ALA A 56 5.48 19.74 5.62
C ALA A 56 6.13 19.41 6.97
N GLY A 57 5.50 19.79 8.10
CA GLY A 57 5.92 19.39 9.43
C GLY A 57 5.82 17.87 9.66
N GLU A 58 4.71 17.27 9.23
CA GLU A 58 4.51 15.82 9.31
C GLU A 58 5.54 15.04 8.48
N LEU A 59 5.87 15.52 7.27
CA LEU A 59 6.92 14.93 6.44
C LEU A 59 8.29 14.95 7.12
N ARG A 60 8.70 16.10 7.67
CA ARG A 60 9.97 16.20 8.41
C ARG A 60 10.01 15.28 9.63
N ALA A 61 8.89 15.16 10.36
CA ALA A 61 8.80 14.25 11.49
C ALA A 61 8.90 12.78 11.06
N LEU A 62 8.35 12.43 9.89
CA LEU A 62 8.48 11.10 9.30
C LEU A 62 9.92 10.81 8.87
N ASP A 63 10.59 11.76 8.23
CA ASP A 63 11.98 11.63 7.81
C ASP A 63 12.92 11.44 9.01
N ALA A 64 12.69 12.17 10.10
CA ALA A 64 13.44 11.99 11.35
C ALA A 64 13.25 10.58 11.95
N ARG A 65 12.01 10.07 11.98
CA ARG A 65 11.72 8.70 12.43
C ARG A 65 12.36 7.65 11.53
N ASN A 66 12.36 7.87 10.22
CA ASN A 66 13.02 6.96 9.27
C ASN A 66 14.53 6.92 9.50
N ALA A 67 15.17 8.07 9.72
CA ALA A 67 16.60 8.13 10.03
C ALA A 67 16.94 7.41 11.35
N GLU A 68 16.10 7.58 12.38
CA GLU A 68 16.24 6.88 13.67
C GLU A 68 16.11 5.36 13.52
N LEU A 69 15.10 4.89 12.76
CA LEU A 69 14.92 3.47 12.47
C LEU A 69 16.10 2.89 11.68
N GLN A 70 16.63 3.62 10.69
CA GLN A 70 17.79 3.20 9.93
C GLN A 70 19.05 3.08 10.81
N ALA A 71 19.24 4.01 11.75
CA ALA A 71 20.33 3.93 12.72
C ALA A 71 20.20 2.70 13.63
N ALA A 72 19.00 2.43 14.16
CA ALA A 72 18.72 1.26 14.99
C ALA A 72 18.94 -0.07 14.22
N LEU A 73 18.52 -0.13 12.95
CA LEU A 73 18.79 -1.28 12.09
C LEU A 73 20.29 -1.47 11.85
N GLY A 74 21.05 -0.40 11.67
CA GLY A 74 22.51 -0.44 11.56
C GLY A 74 23.18 -0.97 12.83
N GLU A 75 22.70 -0.57 14.01
CA GLU A 75 23.19 -1.07 15.30
C GLU A 75 22.92 -2.56 15.47
N HIS A 76 21.70 -3.01 15.19
CA HIS A 76 21.36 -4.44 15.23
C HIS A 76 22.15 -5.26 14.20
N ALA A 77 22.37 -4.71 13.00
CA ALA A 77 23.21 -5.37 12.00
C ALA A 77 24.66 -5.53 12.51
N ALA A 78 25.22 -4.51 13.16
CA ALA A 78 26.55 -4.59 13.76
C ALA A 78 26.60 -5.61 14.92
N GLU A 79 25.55 -5.69 15.73
CA GLU A 79 25.43 -6.67 16.81
C GLU A 79 25.38 -8.10 16.26
N THR A 80 24.55 -8.36 15.24
CA THR A 80 24.48 -9.68 14.61
C THR A 80 25.80 -10.11 13.98
N ALA A 81 26.55 -9.18 13.37
CA ALA A 81 27.88 -9.46 12.85
C ALA A 81 28.89 -9.83 13.96
N ARG A 82 28.86 -9.11 15.09
CA ARG A 82 29.69 -9.43 16.26
C ARG A 82 29.36 -10.79 16.85
N LEU A 83 28.08 -11.12 16.99
CA LEU A 83 27.64 -12.42 17.52
C LEU A 83 28.05 -13.57 16.60
N ARG A 84 27.93 -13.40 15.28
CA ARG A 84 28.41 -14.37 14.29
C ARG A 84 29.92 -14.60 14.39
N ALA A 85 30.72 -13.53 14.45
CA ALA A 85 32.16 -13.66 14.60
C ALA A 85 32.55 -14.41 15.89
N ARG A 86 31.87 -14.15 17.01
CA ARG A 86 32.08 -14.90 18.26
C ARG A 86 31.71 -16.37 18.15
N LEU A 87 30.63 -16.68 17.42
CA LEU A 87 30.22 -18.06 17.16
C LEU A 87 31.27 -18.79 16.32
N ASP A 88 31.77 -18.16 15.26
CA ASP A 88 32.80 -18.73 14.39
C ASP A 88 34.09 -19.05 15.18
N THR A 89 34.54 -18.13 16.04
CA THR A 89 35.69 -18.35 16.93
C THR A 89 35.42 -19.51 17.89
N ALA A 90 34.26 -19.53 18.56
CA ALA A 90 33.92 -20.61 19.48
C ALA A 90 33.81 -21.98 18.78
N GLU A 91 33.33 -22.01 17.53
CA GLU A 91 33.32 -23.23 16.71
C GLU A 91 34.73 -23.68 16.33
N GLN A 92 35.64 -22.75 16.01
CA GLN A 92 37.05 -23.05 15.74
C GLN A 92 37.73 -23.63 16.98
N ASP A 93 37.58 -23.00 18.14
CA ASP A 93 38.12 -23.48 19.41
C ASP A 93 37.60 -24.90 19.73
N LEU A 94 36.30 -25.15 19.49
CA LEU A 94 35.70 -26.47 19.68
C LEU A 94 36.24 -27.51 18.69
N ARG A 95 36.49 -27.13 17.43
CA ARG A 95 37.11 -28.00 16.42
C ARG A 95 38.55 -28.33 16.81
N GLU A 96 39.33 -27.37 17.28
CA GLU A 96 40.71 -27.59 17.76
C GLU A 96 40.74 -28.47 19.01
N ALA A 97 39.83 -28.25 19.97
CA ALA A 97 39.72 -29.08 21.16
C ALA A 97 39.27 -30.53 20.85
N LYS A 98 38.46 -30.72 19.79
CA LYS A 98 38.01 -32.03 19.30
C LYS A 98 38.94 -32.65 18.27
N ALA A 99 39.92 -31.90 17.76
CA ALA A 99 40.90 -32.45 16.84
C ALA A 99 41.67 -33.56 17.57
N PRO A 100 41.70 -34.79 17.02
CA PRO A 100 42.40 -35.88 17.67
C PRO A 100 43.88 -35.51 17.82
N ARG A 101 44.39 -35.51 19.06
CA ARG A 101 45.83 -35.54 19.32
C ARG A 101 46.38 -36.76 18.58
N ALA A 102 47.00 -36.52 17.44
CA ALA A 102 47.54 -37.55 16.58
C ALA A 102 48.78 -38.17 17.23
N SER A 103 48.54 -39.21 18.01
CA SER A 103 49.53 -40.26 18.28
C SER A 103 48.79 -41.48 18.81
N GLN A 104 48.26 -42.29 17.88
CA GLN A 104 48.42 -43.75 17.83
C GLN A 104 47.70 -44.30 16.57
N PRO A 105 48.36 -45.15 15.77
CA PRO A 105 47.71 -45.81 14.63
C PRO A 105 46.77 -46.92 15.13
N PRO A 106 45.55 -47.07 14.59
CA PRO A 106 44.69 -48.19 14.94
C PRO A 106 45.12 -49.45 14.19
N VAL A 107 45.32 -50.52 14.96
CA VAL A 107 45.53 -51.89 14.48
C VAL A 107 44.23 -52.40 13.85
N THR A 108 44.34 -52.91 12.64
CA THR A 108 43.30 -53.62 11.88
C THR A 108 42.95 -54.95 12.54
N ALA A 109 41.65 -55.23 12.70
CA ALA A 109 41.12 -56.59 12.69
C ALA A 109 39.69 -56.60 12.10
N PRO A 110 39.34 -57.61 11.28
CA PRO A 110 38.09 -57.65 10.51
C PRO A 110 36.95 -58.31 11.31
N VAL A 111 35.71 -57.85 11.09
CA VAL A 111 34.49 -58.50 11.62
C VAL A 111 33.58 -58.87 10.45
N PRO A 112 32.95 -60.07 10.44
CA PRO A 112 32.29 -60.62 9.25
C PRO A 112 30.90 -60.06 9.00
N SER A 113 30.56 -60.02 7.72
CA SER A 113 29.22 -59.84 7.15
C SER A 113 28.26 -60.93 7.63
N ALA A 114 27.18 -60.53 8.29
CA ALA A 114 25.98 -61.35 8.46
C ALA A 114 24.77 -60.55 7.97
N ALA A 115 24.27 -60.94 6.80
CA ALA A 115 23.05 -60.45 6.21
C ALA A 115 21.83 -61.07 6.91
N ALA A 116 20.85 -60.24 7.26
CA ALA A 116 19.50 -60.62 7.63
C ALA A 116 18.52 -59.54 7.11
N PRO A 117 17.24 -59.90 6.83
CA PRO A 117 16.48 -59.36 5.71
C PRO A 117 15.81 -58.01 5.99
N ALA A 118 15.63 -57.23 4.92
CA ALA A 118 15.00 -55.92 4.91
C ALA A 118 13.54 -55.96 5.40
N PRO A 119 13.15 -55.09 6.36
CA PRO A 119 11.76 -54.75 6.59
C PRO A 119 11.27 -53.78 5.50
N ALA A 120 10.05 -54.02 5.01
CA ALA A 120 9.35 -53.23 4.02
C ALA A 120 9.40 -51.72 4.34
N ALA A 121 9.65 -50.93 3.29
CA ALA A 121 9.69 -49.47 3.35
C ALA A 121 8.38 -48.90 3.95
N PRO A 122 8.45 -48.10 5.03
CA PRO A 122 7.32 -47.27 5.43
C PRO A 122 7.08 -46.20 4.34
N PRO A 123 5.81 -45.77 4.10
CA PRO A 123 5.51 -44.71 3.14
C PRO A 123 6.32 -43.45 3.47
N PRO A 124 6.68 -42.62 2.47
CA PRO A 124 7.48 -41.43 2.71
C PRO A 124 6.75 -40.56 3.73
N ARG A 125 7.30 -40.52 4.95
CA ARG A 125 6.92 -39.52 5.96
C ARG A 125 7.22 -38.16 5.35
N PRO A 126 6.37 -37.14 5.54
CA PRO A 126 6.67 -35.79 5.09
C PRO A 126 7.99 -35.41 5.73
N GLU A 127 9.02 -35.23 4.91
CA GLU A 127 10.29 -34.70 5.34
C GLU A 127 9.99 -33.45 6.15
N THR A 128 10.46 -33.41 7.40
CA THR A 128 10.58 -32.18 8.18
C THR A 128 11.52 -31.27 7.38
N ARG A 129 10.91 -30.55 6.43
CA ARG A 129 11.57 -29.86 5.34
C ARG A 129 12.28 -28.66 5.91
N ARG A 130 13.58 -28.55 5.66
CA ARG A 130 14.19 -27.21 5.60
C ARG A 130 13.28 -26.37 4.70
N PRO A 131 12.97 -25.10 5.05
CA PRO A 131 12.11 -24.29 4.19
C PRO A 131 12.68 -24.35 2.77
N ASP A 132 11.86 -24.78 1.81
CA ASP A 132 12.27 -24.83 0.40
C ASP A 132 12.78 -23.44 0.01
N GLU A 133 13.81 -23.33 -0.82
CA GLU A 133 14.44 -22.05 -1.18
C GLU A 133 13.42 -20.99 -1.63
N ALA A 134 12.38 -21.45 -2.33
CA ALA A 134 11.20 -20.65 -2.70
C ALA A 134 10.47 -20.07 -1.47
N GLU A 135 10.20 -20.87 -0.44
CA GLU A 135 9.57 -20.37 0.79
C GLU A 135 10.45 -19.36 1.52
N GLN A 136 11.77 -19.56 1.53
CA GLN A 136 12.71 -18.60 2.11
C GLN A 136 12.69 -17.27 1.38
N ALA A 137 12.79 -17.29 0.05
CA ALA A 137 12.72 -16.09 -0.79
C ALA A 137 11.40 -15.32 -0.59
N TYR A 138 10.28 -16.05 -0.58
CA TYR A 138 8.97 -15.45 -0.31
C TYR A 138 8.90 -14.82 1.10
N ASN A 139 9.38 -15.51 2.14
CA ASN A 139 9.36 -15.02 3.50
C ASN A 139 10.28 -13.80 3.71
N ALA A 140 11.43 -13.76 3.02
CA ALA A 140 12.33 -12.61 3.02
C ALA A 140 11.61 -11.37 2.44
N ALA A 141 10.97 -11.52 1.28
CA ALA A 141 10.20 -10.45 0.67
C ALA A 141 9.05 -9.94 1.57
N LEU A 142 8.36 -10.85 2.28
CA LEU A 142 7.34 -10.45 3.26
C LEU A 142 7.90 -9.76 4.49
N THR A 143 9.15 -10.02 4.85
CA THR A 143 9.81 -9.30 5.94
C THR A 143 10.00 -7.83 5.57
N LEU A 144 10.46 -7.56 4.35
CA LEU A 144 10.58 -6.20 3.80
C LEU A 144 9.21 -5.51 3.69
N PHE A 145 8.19 -6.25 3.24
CA PHE A 145 6.82 -5.72 3.19
C PHE A 145 6.35 -5.25 4.57
N ARG A 146 6.58 -6.04 5.62
CA ARG A 146 6.23 -5.71 7.01
C ARG A 146 7.05 -4.55 7.55
N ALA A 147 8.31 -4.42 7.11
CA ALA A 147 9.17 -3.28 7.41
C ALA A 147 8.76 -1.98 6.67
N ARG A 148 7.67 -2.02 5.89
CA ARG A 148 7.18 -0.92 5.04
C ARG A 148 8.10 -0.53 3.89
N GLU A 149 9.09 -1.36 3.59
CA GLU A 149 9.92 -1.25 2.39
C GLU A 149 9.19 -1.82 1.18
N HIS A 150 8.04 -1.21 0.87
CA HIS A 150 7.12 -1.73 -0.14
C HIS A 150 7.74 -1.79 -1.54
N GLY A 151 8.66 -0.88 -1.88
CA GLY A 151 9.38 -0.89 -3.16
C GLY A 151 10.28 -2.11 -3.31
N GLN A 152 11.14 -2.37 -2.32
CA GLN A 152 12.02 -3.53 -2.36
C GLN A 152 11.24 -4.84 -2.26
N ALA A 153 10.20 -4.88 -1.42
CA ALA A 153 9.32 -6.05 -1.32
C ALA A 153 8.68 -6.40 -2.68
N VAL A 154 8.27 -5.41 -3.48
CA VAL A 154 7.74 -5.66 -4.83
C VAL A 154 8.81 -6.28 -5.73
N LEU A 155 10.04 -5.78 -5.72
CA LEU A 155 11.13 -6.32 -6.54
C LEU A 155 11.41 -7.79 -6.18
N ASP A 156 11.51 -8.10 -4.90
CA ASP A 156 11.80 -9.46 -4.42
C ASP A 156 10.64 -10.43 -4.71
N LEU A 157 9.38 -9.96 -4.62
CA LEU A 157 8.21 -10.76 -4.97
C LEU A 157 8.10 -10.99 -6.49
N LEU A 158 8.48 -10.02 -7.31
CA LEU A 158 8.54 -10.19 -8.77
C LEU A 158 9.62 -11.21 -9.16
N ASP A 159 10.81 -11.11 -8.55
CA ASP A 159 11.88 -12.09 -8.74
C ASP A 159 11.45 -13.49 -8.30
N PHE A 160 10.74 -13.60 -7.17
CA PHE A 160 10.15 -14.85 -6.72
C PHE A 160 9.19 -15.47 -7.76
N ILE A 161 8.26 -14.68 -8.33
CA ILE A 161 7.31 -15.15 -9.35
C ILE A 161 8.06 -15.57 -10.63
N ALA A 162 9.10 -14.82 -11.02
CA ALA A 162 9.90 -15.14 -12.19
C ALA A 162 10.70 -16.45 -12.02
N LYS A 163 11.27 -16.68 -10.84
CA LYS A 163 12.04 -17.90 -10.52
C LYS A 163 11.15 -19.12 -10.26
N TYR A 164 9.99 -18.91 -9.66
CA TYR A 164 9.10 -19.97 -9.20
C TYR A 164 7.65 -19.81 -9.70
N PRO A 165 7.42 -19.74 -11.03
CA PRO A 165 6.12 -19.34 -11.60
C PRO A 165 4.98 -20.33 -11.32
N THR A 166 5.31 -21.62 -11.15
CA THR A 166 4.33 -22.68 -10.87
C THR A 166 4.22 -23.01 -9.38
N HIS A 167 4.95 -22.30 -8.52
CA HIS A 167 4.96 -22.57 -7.09
C HIS A 167 3.63 -22.17 -6.45
N ARG A 168 3.19 -22.95 -5.44
CA ARG A 168 1.93 -22.72 -4.72
C ARG A 168 1.78 -21.32 -4.10
N LEU A 169 2.91 -20.66 -3.83
CA LEU A 169 2.95 -19.31 -3.28
C LEU A 169 2.94 -18.21 -4.34
N ALA A 170 3.10 -18.51 -5.63
CA ALA A 170 3.15 -17.49 -6.69
C ALA A 170 1.88 -16.60 -6.71
N PRO A 171 0.64 -17.13 -6.60
CA PRO A 171 -0.55 -16.29 -6.50
C PRO A 171 -0.58 -15.44 -5.21
N SER A 172 0.01 -15.93 -4.12
CA SER A 172 0.13 -15.17 -2.87
C SER A 172 1.15 -14.05 -3.01
N ALA A 173 2.30 -14.30 -3.65
CA ALA A 173 3.30 -13.28 -3.94
C ALA A 173 2.71 -12.17 -4.82
N GLN A 174 1.97 -12.57 -5.86
CA GLN A 174 1.26 -11.65 -6.74
C GLN A 174 0.26 -10.76 -5.99
N TYR A 175 -0.44 -11.32 -5.00
CA TYR A 175 -1.31 -10.55 -4.13
C TYR A 175 -0.55 -9.53 -3.28
N TRP A 176 0.59 -9.91 -2.71
CA TRP A 176 1.40 -9.01 -1.88
C TRP A 176 2.00 -7.86 -2.69
N ILE A 177 2.31 -8.07 -3.97
CA ILE A 177 2.69 -6.99 -4.90
C ILE A 177 1.53 -5.98 -5.01
N GLY A 178 0.32 -6.45 -5.28
CA GLY A 178 -0.86 -5.58 -5.34
C GLY A 178 -1.09 -4.84 -4.02
N GLU A 179 -0.88 -5.51 -2.89
CA GLU A 179 -1.01 -4.93 -1.56
C GLU A 179 0.05 -3.87 -1.27
N ALA A 180 1.27 -4.05 -1.79
CA ALA A 180 2.35 -3.08 -1.66
C ALA A 180 2.01 -1.80 -2.42
N TYR A 181 1.53 -1.92 -3.66
CA TYR A 181 1.05 -0.76 -4.43
C TYR A 181 -0.17 -0.09 -3.77
N TYR A 182 -1.09 -0.87 -3.20
CA TYR A 182 -2.23 -0.32 -2.47
C TYR A 182 -1.77 0.54 -1.28
N LEU A 183 -0.79 0.06 -0.50
CA LEU A 183 -0.23 0.80 0.64
C LEU A 183 0.55 2.05 0.21
N GLN A 184 1.20 2.00 -0.96
CA GLN A 184 1.82 3.17 -1.60
C GLN A 184 0.81 4.16 -2.21
N ARG A 185 -0.49 3.83 -2.15
CA ARG A 185 -1.59 4.60 -2.77
C ARG A 185 -1.55 4.62 -4.29
N ASP A 186 -0.76 3.77 -4.93
CA ASP A 186 -0.86 3.51 -6.35
C ASP A 186 -1.97 2.49 -6.63
N TYR A 187 -3.21 2.95 -6.48
CA TYR A 187 -4.38 2.11 -6.64
C TYR A 187 -4.55 1.60 -8.08
N ARG A 188 -3.97 2.28 -9.08
CA ARG A 188 -4.04 1.86 -10.48
C ARG A 188 -3.14 0.65 -10.71
N GLN A 189 -1.91 0.67 -10.22
CA GLN A 189 -1.05 -0.51 -10.27
C GLN A 189 -1.61 -1.63 -9.39
N ALA A 190 -2.08 -1.32 -8.18
CA ALA A 190 -2.70 -2.32 -7.30
C ALA A 190 -3.83 -3.09 -8.00
N LEU A 191 -4.70 -2.40 -8.75
CA LEU A 191 -5.77 -3.02 -9.52
C LEU A 191 -5.26 -4.04 -10.53
N LEU A 192 -4.22 -3.71 -11.30
CA LEU A 192 -3.63 -4.62 -12.29
C LEU A 192 -3.05 -5.86 -11.61
N GLU A 193 -2.33 -5.67 -10.52
CA GLU A 193 -1.67 -6.76 -9.80
C GLU A 193 -2.68 -7.67 -9.09
N PHE A 194 -3.77 -7.12 -8.54
CA PHE A 194 -4.85 -7.94 -7.99
C PHE A 194 -5.65 -8.67 -9.08
N GLN A 195 -5.80 -8.10 -10.28
CA GLN A 195 -6.43 -8.80 -11.41
C GLN A 195 -5.63 -10.04 -11.82
N ARG A 196 -4.28 -9.94 -11.85
CA ARG A 196 -3.41 -11.10 -12.08
C ARG A 196 -3.63 -12.22 -11.07
N VAL A 197 -3.91 -11.91 -9.80
CA VAL A 197 -4.24 -12.95 -8.80
C VAL A 197 -5.49 -13.73 -9.20
N LEU A 198 -6.52 -13.05 -9.72
CA LEU A 198 -7.76 -13.70 -10.18
C LEU A 198 -7.52 -14.62 -11.38
N GLU A 199 -6.59 -14.23 -12.27
CA GLU A 199 -6.20 -15.03 -13.43
C GLU A 199 -5.38 -16.26 -13.02
N MET A 200 -4.44 -16.08 -12.07
CA MET A 200 -3.55 -17.16 -11.62
C MET A 200 -4.26 -18.20 -10.75
N ALA A 201 -5.19 -17.78 -9.89
CA ALA A 201 -5.79 -18.67 -8.90
C ALA A 201 -7.28 -18.38 -8.64
N PRO A 202 -8.15 -18.48 -9.66
CA PRO A 202 -9.55 -18.03 -9.60
C PRO A 202 -10.39 -18.73 -8.52
N THR A 203 -10.05 -19.95 -8.12
CA THR A 203 -10.78 -20.73 -7.12
C THR A 203 -10.19 -20.61 -5.71
N SER A 204 -9.09 -19.90 -5.55
CA SER A 204 -8.41 -19.79 -4.25
C SER A 204 -9.06 -18.76 -3.32
N PRO A 205 -8.96 -18.92 -1.99
CA PRO A 205 -9.33 -17.87 -1.04
C PRO A 205 -8.62 -16.54 -1.33
N LYS A 206 -7.40 -16.60 -1.89
CA LYS A 206 -6.60 -15.43 -2.24
C LYS A 206 -7.22 -14.61 -3.38
N ALA A 207 -7.94 -15.25 -4.30
CA ALA A 207 -8.72 -14.54 -5.31
C ALA A 207 -9.90 -13.76 -4.70
N ALA A 208 -10.58 -14.31 -3.70
CA ALA A 208 -11.62 -13.57 -2.97
C ALA A 208 -11.05 -12.31 -2.30
N ASP A 209 -9.88 -12.42 -1.66
CA ASP A 209 -9.17 -11.28 -1.06
C ASP A 209 -8.77 -10.25 -2.10
N ALA A 210 -8.21 -10.68 -3.23
CA ALA A 210 -7.81 -9.80 -4.33
C ALA A 210 -9.00 -9.04 -4.89
N LEU A 211 -10.14 -9.71 -5.09
CA LEU A 211 -11.36 -9.08 -5.60
C LEU A 211 -11.97 -8.09 -4.60
N LEU A 212 -11.88 -8.37 -3.30
CA LEU A 212 -12.23 -7.40 -2.26
C LEU A 212 -11.33 -6.16 -2.33
N ARG A 213 -10.02 -6.37 -2.50
CA ARG A 213 -9.03 -5.28 -2.65
C ARG A 213 -9.20 -4.47 -3.92
N ILE A 214 -9.64 -5.09 -5.02
CA ILE A 214 -10.03 -4.38 -6.24
C ILE A 214 -11.17 -3.39 -5.93
N GLY A 215 -12.21 -3.83 -5.23
CA GLY A 215 -13.31 -2.94 -4.84
C GLY A 215 -12.84 -1.79 -3.94
N LEU A 216 -11.99 -2.07 -2.95
CA LEU A 216 -11.40 -1.02 -2.10
C LEU A 216 -10.51 -0.04 -2.89
N SER A 217 -9.77 -0.53 -3.87
CA SER A 217 -8.94 0.31 -4.74
C SER A 217 -9.80 1.26 -5.58
N TYR A 218 -10.92 0.77 -6.13
CA TYR A 218 -11.88 1.61 -6.84
C TYR A 218 -12.52 2.68 -5.95
N THR A 219 -12.83 2.37 -4.68
CA THR A 219 -13.32 3.37 -3.72
C THR A 219 -12.30 4.49 -3.50
N ASN A 220 -11.01 4.15 -3.37
CA ASN A 220 -9.96 5.16 -3.22
C ASN A 220 -9.78 6.01 -4.49
N LEU A 221 -10.06 5.43 -5.66
CA LEU A 221 -10.11 6.13 -6.95
C LEU A 221 -11.43 6.90 -7.19
N ARG A 222 -12.35 6.94 -6.21
CA ARG A 222 -13.67 7.57 -6.32
C ARG A 222 -14.57 6.96 -7.40
N ASP A 223 -14.31 5.73 -7.81
CA ASP A 223 -15.15 4.96 -8.72
C ASP A 223 -16.04 4.00 -7.93
N ASP A 224 -17.06 4.55 -7.29
CA ASP A 224 -17.97 3.77 -6.46
C ASP A 224 -18.76 2.74 -7.27
N THR A 225 -19.03 3.01 -8.55
CA THR A 225 -19.72 2.07 -9.44
C THR A 225 -18.91 0.79 -9.60
N ARG A 226 -17.62 0.89 -9.94
CA ARG A 226 -16.77 -0.30 -10.07
C ARG A 226 -16.45 -0.94 -8.72
N ALA A 227 -16.38 -0.16 -7.64
CA ALA A 227 -16.25 -0.70 -6.29
C ALA A 227 -17.42 -1.62 -5.91
N LEU A 228 -18.66 -1.17 -6.14
CA LEU A 228 -19.88 -1.93 -5.88
C LEU A 228 -19.92 -3.22 -6.71
N GLN A 229 -19.60 -3.14 -8.01
CA GLN A 229 -19.55 -4.31 -8.88
C GLN A 229 -18.55 -5.36 -8.36
N ALA A 230 -17.36 -4.91 -7.93
CA ALA A 230 -16.35 -5.80 -7.36
C ALA A 230 -16.86 -6.49 -6.08
N TRP A 231 -17.43 -5.74 -5.13
CA TRP A 231 -17.94 -6.33 -3.89
C TRP A 231 -19.13 -7.26 -4.11
N GLN A 232 -20.06 -6.93 -5.00
CA GLN A 232 -21.15 -7.82 -5.41
C GLN A 232 -20.60 -9.12 -6.00
N ARG A 233 -19.55 -9.00 -6.81
CA ARG A 233 -18.85 -10.14 -7.40
C ARG A 233 -18.19 -11.02 -6.33
N VAL A 234 -17.56 -10.45 -5.29
CA VAL A 234 -17.05 -11.23 -4.15
C VAL A 234 -18.16 -12.05 -3.50
N VAL A 235 -19.31 -11.44 -3.23
CA VAL A 235 -20.43 -12.11 -2.56
C VAL A 235 -21.02 -13.22 -3.42
N ARG A 236 -21.05 -13.05 -4.75
CA ARG A 236 -21.60 -14.02 -5.69
C ARG A 236 -20.64 -15.18 -5.97
N GLU A 237 -19.36 -14.89 -6.22
CA GLU A 237 -18.37 -15.88 -6.66
C GLU A 237 -17.67 -16.58 -5.48
N TYR A 238 -17.59 -15.92 -4.31
CA TYR A 238 -16.89 -16.44 -3.13
C TYR A 238 -17.74 -16.39 -1.84
N PRO A 239 -19.00 -16.86 -1.84
CA PRO A 239 -20.00 -16.58 -0.80
C PRO A 239 -19.63 -17.05 0.62
N ALA A 240 -18.75 -18.05 0.74
CA ALA A 240 -18.34 -18.67 1.99
C ALA A 240 -17.03 -18.11 2.59
N THR A 241 -16.45 -17.07 1.98
CA THR A 241 -15.18 -16.48 2.43
C THR A 241 -15.37 -15.32 3.40
N GLU A 242 -14.39 -15.07 4.27
CA GLU A 242 -14.31 -13.86 5.10
C GLU A 242 -14.41 -12.58 4.23
N SER A 243 -13.81 -12.62 3.04
CA SER A 243 -13.88 -11.54 2.06
C SER A 243 -15.30 -11.25 1.60
N ALA A 244 -16.16 -12.26 1.43
CA ALA A 244 -17.59 -12.05 1.17
C ALA A 244 -18.33 -11.44 2.36
N GLY A 245 -17.99 -11.85 3.60
CA GLY A 245 -18.52 -11.21 4.81
C GLY A 245 -18.21 -9.71 4.85
N ARG A 246 -16.96 -9.34 4.59
CA ARG A 246 -16.51 -7.93 4.49
C ARG A 246 -17.18 -7.18 3.34
N ALA A 247 -17.29 -7.80 2.17
CA ALA A 247 -17.96 -7.22 1.01
C ALA A 247 -19.44 -6.91 1.29
N ARG A 248 -20.18 -7.80 1.96
CA ARG A 248 -21.56 -7.55 2.40
C ARG A 248 -21.65 -6.34 3.33
N ALA A 249 -20.72 -6.21 4.26
CA ALA A 249 -20.67 -5.05 5.17
C ALA A 249 -20.44 -3.74 4.41
N LEU A 250 -19.50 -3.72 3.45
CA LEU A 250 -19.21 -2.56 2.60
C LEU A 250 -20.42 -2.16 1.75
N LEU A 251 -21.11 -3.12 1.14
CA LEU A 251 -22.32 -2.88 0.34
C LEU A 251 -23.42 -2.23 1.18
N ARG A 252 -23.70 -2.74 2.39
CA ARG A 252 -24.68 -2.14 3.31
C ARG A 252 -24.28 -0.72 3.72
N ALA A 253 -23.01 -0.51 4.05
CA ALA A 253 -22.49 0.80 4.44
C ALA A 253 -22.53 1.83 3.31
N HIS A 254 -22.42 1.41 2.04
CA HIS A 254 -22.59 2.29 0.90
C HIS A 254 -24.07 2.64 0.67
N ALA A 255 -24.97 1.66 0.78
CA ALA A 255 -26.41 1.89 0.66
C ALA A 255 -26.93 2.90 1.69
N ALA A 256 -26.44 2.82 2.93
CA ALA A 256 -26.84 3.73 4.02
C ALA A 256 -26.34 5.18 3.84
N ARG A 257 -25.38 5.44 2.95
CA ARG A 257 -24.82 6.78 2.69
C ARG A 257 -25.48 7.50 1.52
N ARG A 258 -26.35 6.83 0.77
CA ARG A 258 -27.10 7.47 -0.31
C ARG A 258 -28.28 8.23 0.31
N PRO A 259 -28.36 9.56 0.13
CA PRO A 259 -29.47 10.36 0.64
C PRO A 259 -30.78 10.04 -0.07
#